data_AF-A0AAU3KHK3-F1
#
_entry.id   AF-A0AAU3KHK3-F1
#
_cell.length_a   1.000
_cell.length_b   1.000
_cell.length_c   1.000
_cell.angle_alpha   90.00
_cell.angle_beta   90.00
_cell.angle_gamma   90.00
#
_symmetry.space_group_name_H-M   'P 1'
#
loop_
_entity.id
_entity.type
_entity.pdbx_description
1 polymer ?
#
loop_
_entity_poly.entity_id
_entity_poly.type
_entity_poly.pdbx_seq_one_letter_code
_entity_poly.pdbx_strand_id
1 'polypeptide(L)'
;MTINFEAIGAKQAADDMVDAVNAIHVTINKVTEAIGHSKGGWGGDAADACGVAASSWEDESHRLKSILNDITTEVGEGNRGYQSMEADNKDFFTNLH
;
A
#
# COMPACT_ATOMS: atom_id res chain seq x y z
N MET A 1 -32.71 12.99 7.20
CA MET A 1 -31.35 12.94 6.62
C MET A 1 -30.58 11.90 7.40
N THR A 2 -30.45 10.69 6.87
CA THR A 2 -29.69 9.61 7.52
C THR A 2 -28.23 9.81 7.16
N ILE A 3 -27.40 10.13 8.16
CA ILE A 3 -25.95 10.15 7.99
C ILE A 3 -25.49 8.69 8.05
N ASN A 4 -24.80 8.24 6.99
CA ASN A 4 -24.34 6.87 6.86
C ASN A 4 -22.93 6.73 7.47
N PHE A 5 -22.87 6.44 8.76
CA PHE A 5 -21.62 6.35 9.51
C PHE A 5 -20.75 5.16 9.09
N GLU A 6 -21.34 4.08 8.59
CA GLU A 6 -20.61 2.88 8.16
C GLU A 6 -19.82 3.14 6.87
N ALA A 7 -20.42 3.83 5.89
CA ALA A 7 -19.73 4.27 4.67
C ALA A 7 -18.57 5.25 4.97
N ILE A 8 -18.75 6.13 5.95
CA ILE A 8 -17.70 7.07 6.39
C ILE A 8 -16.54 6.29 7.04
N GLY A 9 -16.84 5.28 7.86
CA GLY A 9 -15.84 4.43 8.49
C GLY A 9 -15.04 3.59 7.48
N ALA A 10 -15.70 2.99 6.50
CA ALA A 10 -15.04 2.24 5.43
C ALA A 10 -14.12 3.13 4.58
N LYS A 11 -14.57 4.34 4.24
CA LYS A 11 -13.72 5.31 3.53
C LYS A 11 -12.51 5.72 4.35
N GLN A 12 -12.69 6.05 5.63
CA GLN A 12 -11.57 6.45 6.48
C GLN A 12 -10.54 5.33 6.63
N ALA A 13 -10.99 4.09 6.84
CA ALA A 13 -10.10 2.94 6.91
C ALA A 13 -9.32 2.72 5.60
N ALA A 14 -9.96 2.94 4.44
CA ALA A 14 -9.29 2.88 3.14
C ALA A 14 -8.22 3.97 3.00
N ASP A 15 -8.54 5.21 3.40
CA ASP A 15 -7.59 6.33 3.36
C ASP A 15 -6.39 6.07 4.30
N ASP A 16 -6.64 5.58 5.53
CA ASP A 16 -5.59 5.22 6.50
C ASP A 16 -4.67 4.10 5.97
N MET A 17 -5.22 3.12 5.24
CA MET A 17 -4.43 2.06 4.61
C MET A 17 -3.54 2.59 3.49
N VAL A 18 -4.04 3.51 2.67
CA VAL A 18 -3.23 4.17 1.62
C VAL A 18 -2.07 4.94 2.24
N ASP A 19 -2.31 5.66 3.33
CA ASP A 19 -1.26 6.39 4.04
C ASP A 19 -0.20 5.45 4.64
N ALA A 20 -0.64 4.33 5.23
CA ALA A 20 0.28 3.32 5.73
C ALA A 20 1.13 2.71 4.60
N VAL A 21 0.52 2.36 3.46
CA VAL A 21 1.22 1.86 2.27
C VAL A 21 2.27 2.88 1.78
N ASN A 22 1.90 4.15 1.70
CA ASN A 22 2.81 5.22 1.30
C ASN A 22 4.01 5.35 2.27
N ALA A 23 3.78 5.24 3.57
CA ALA A 23 4.86 5.25 4.56
C ALA A 23 5.84 4.07 4.39
N ILE A 24 5.32 2.89 4.03
CA ILE A 24 6.14 1.71 3.75
C ILE A 24 6.95 1.92 2.47
N HIS A 25 6.37 2.47 1.40
CA HIS A 25 7.11 2.82 0.18
C HIS A 25 8.28 3.76 0.46
N VAL A 26 8.06 4.79 1.28
CA VAL A 26 9.13 5.72 1.70
C VAL A 26 10.24 4.96 2.44
N THR A 27 9.89 4.03 3.32
CA THR A 27 10.85 3.23 4.08
C THR A 27 11.67 2.32 3.16
N ILE A 28 11.03 1.66 2.19
CA ILE A 28 11.72 0.84 1.18
C ILE A 28 12.75 1.68 0.42
N ASN A 29 12.35 2.87 -0.04
CA ASN A 29 13.26 3.75 -0.79
C ASN A 29 14.45 4.20 0.07
N LYS A 30 14.24 4.53 1.35
CA LYS A 30 15.34 4.88 2.28
C LYS A 30 16.33 3.73 2.47
N VAL A 31 15.86 2.50 2.57
CA VAL A 31 16.74 1.33 2.70
C VAL A 31 17.52 1.11 1.41
N THR A 32 16.86 1.23 0.24
CA THR A 32 17.54 1.18 -1.07
C THR A 32 18.64 2.23 -1.19
N GLU A 33 18.37 3.47 -0.77
CA GLU A 33 19.36 4.55 -0.75
C GLU A 33 20.51 4.24 0.22
N ALA A 34 20.24 3.76 1.44
CA ALA A 34 21.27 3.42 2.41
C ALA A 34 22.22 2.32 1.89
N ILE A 35 21.67 1.32 1.19
CA ILE A 35 22.46 0.28 0.51
C ILE A 35 23.31 0.91 -0.60
N GLY A 36 22.74 1.80 -1.41
CA GLY A 36 23.46 2.54 -2.46
C GLY A 36 24.66 3.32 -1.92
N HIS A 37 24.48 4.06 -0.82
CA HIS A 37 25.57 4.81 -0.18
C HIS A 37 26.66 3.90 0.41
N SER A 38 26.29 2.68 0.83
CA SER A 38 27.24 1.73 1.43
C SER A 38 28.13 1.05 0.38
N LYS A 39 27.67 0.93 -0.88
CA LYS A 39 28.41 0.27 -1.98
C LYS A 39 29.80 0.86 -2.23
N GLY A 40 29.97 2.17 -2.07
CA GLY A 40 31.25 2.85 -2.32
C GLY A 40 32.36 2.52 -1.29
N GLY A 41 32.01 1.93 -0.15
CA GLY A 41 32.96 1.55 0.90
C GLY A 41 33.38 0.08 0.90
N TRP A 42 32.85 -0.74 -0.01
CA TRP A 42 33.13 -2.18 -0.04
C TRP A 42 34.34 -2.50 -0.93
N GLY A 43 35.28 -3.29 -0.42
CA GLY A 43 36.44 -3.77 -1.16
C GLY A 43 36.79 -5.22 -0.79
N GLY A 44 37.47 -5.92 -1.70
CA GLY A 44 37.79 -7.35 -1.54
C GLY A 44 36.54 -8.23 -1.49
N ASP A 45 36.61 -9.37 -0.80
CA ASP A 45 35.50 -10.34 -0.68
C ASP A 45 34.19 -9.73 -0.12
N ALA A 46 34.29 -8.61 0.62
CA ALA A 46 33.13 -7.86 1.09
C ALA A 46 32.36 -7.17 -0.05
N ALA A 47 33.03 -6.79 -1.14
CA ALA A 47 32.36 -6.20 -2.31
C ALA A 47 31.43 -7.19 -3.00
N ASP A 48 31.85 -8.45 -3.14
CA ASP A 48 31.05 -9.49 -3.79
C ASP A 48 29.85 -9.89 -2.91
N ALA A 49 30.09 -10.18 -1.63
CA ALA A 49 29.03 -10.55 -0.70
C ALA A 49 27.97 -9.45 -0.55
N CYS A 50 28.42 -8.20 -0.45
CA CYS A 50 27.51 -7.08 -0.32
C CYS A 50 26.85 -6.70 -1.67
N GLY A 51 27.50 -6.97 -2.80
CA GLY A 51 26.89 -6.90 -4.14
C GLY A 51 25.70 -7.85 -4.27
N VAL A 52 25.86 -9.12 -3.87
CA VAL A 52 24.77 -10.10 -3.83
C VAL A 52 23.63 -9.65 -2.91
N ALA A 53 23.95 -9.15 -1.72
CA ALA A 53 22.95 -8.64 -0.79
C ALA A 53 22.17 -7.44 -1.36
N ALA A 54 22.84 -6.54 -2.08
CA ALA A 54 22.20 -5.41 -2.72
C ALA A 54 21.25 -5.82 -3.85
N SER A 55 21.64 -6.79 -4.67
CA SER A 55 20.74 -7.35 -5.70
C SER A 55 19.55 -8.07 -5.08
N SER A 56 19.78 -8.87 -4.04
CA SER A 56 18.68 -9.54 -3.32
C SER A 56 17.71 -8.54 -2.69
N TRP A 57 18.22 -7.42 -2.17
CA TRP A 57 17.38 -6.33 -1.67
C TRP A 57 16.58 -5.66 -2.80
N GLU A 58 17.20 -5.42 -3.95
CA GLU A 58 16.51 -4.81 -5.10
C GLU A 58 15.31 -5.67 -5.53
N ASP A 59 15.52 -6.98 -5.67
CA ASP A 59 14.45 -7.94 -6.02
C ASP A 59 13.32 -7.94 -4.98
N GLU A 60 13.66 -8.01 -3.69
CA GLU A 60 12.66 -7.99 -2.62
C GLU A 60 11.93 -6.64 -2.56
N SER A 61 12.63 -5.53 -2.81
CA SER A 61 12.03 -4.20 -2.83
C SER A 61 10.99 -4.07 -3.96
N HIS A 62 11.25 -4.67 -5.13
CA HIS A 62 10.28 -4.73 -6.23
C HIS A 62 9.08 -5.60 -5.87
N ARG A 63 9.32 -6.76 -5.25
CA ARG A 63 8.25 -7.66 -4.78
C ARG A 63 7.34 -6.98 -3.76
N LEU A 64 7.93 -6.32 -2.76
CA LEU A 64 7.18 -5.58 -1.74
C LEU A 64 6.37 -4.43 -2.35
N LYS A 65 6.96 -3.66 -3.27
CA LYS A 65 6.25 -2.58 -3.98
C LYS A 65 5.05 -3.12 -4.78
N SER A 66 5.18 -4.29 -5.41
CA SER A 66 4.05 -4.92 -6.11
C SER A 66 2.92 -5.28 -5.14
N ILE A 67 3.24 -5.95 -4.05
CA ILE A 67 2.23 -6.35 -3.04
C ILE A 67 1.52 -5.14 -2.46
N LEU A 68 2.23 -4.04 -2.20
CA LEU A 68 1.66 -2.80 -1.70
C LEU A 68 0.70 -2.14 -2.70
N ASN A 69 1.02 -2.19 -4.00
CA ASN A 69 0.11 -1.74 -5.05
C ASN A 69 -1.15 -2.62 -5.15
N ASP A 70 -0.99 -3.93 -5.01
CA ASP A 70 -2.11 -4.88 -5.01
C ASP A 70 -3.04 -4.59 -3.83
N ILE A 71 -2.49 -4.41 -2.62
CA ILE A 71 -3.26 -4.03 -1.42
C ILE A 71 -4.02 -2.71 -1.65
N THR A 72 -3.36 -1.71 -2.23
CA THR A 72 -3.99 -0.41 -2.54
C THR A 72 -5.17 -0.57 -3.50
N THR A 73 -5.02 -1.44 -4.51
CA THR A 73 -6.06 -1.74 -5.49
C THR A 73 -7.26 -2.43 -4.84
N GLU A 74 -7.00 -3.50 -4.08
CA GLU A 74 -8.04 -4.28 -3.40
C GLU A 74 -8.83 -3.42 -2.40
N VAL A 75 -8.15 -2.56 -1.63
CA VAL A 75 -8.80 -1.62 -0.70
C VAL A 75 -9.66 -0.61 -1.46
N GLY A 76 -9.15 -0.07 -2.57
CA GLY A 76 -9.90 0.86 -3.41
C GLY A 76 -11.12 0.21 -4.09
N GLU A 77 -11.02 -1.07 -4.47
CA GLU A 77 -12.13 -1.86 -5.00
C GLU A 77 -13.18 -2.17 -3.94
N GLY A 78 -12.75 -2.64 -2.76
CA GLY A 78 -13.62 -2.89 -1.63
C GLY A 78 -14.41 -1.64 -1.22
N ASN A 79 -13.74 -0.50 -1.06
CA ASN A 79 -14.40 0.76 -0.70
C ASN A 79 -15.45 1.20 -1.75
N ARG A 80 -15.16 1.03 -3.05
CA ARG A 80 -16.14 1.30 -4.13
C ARG A 80 -17.33 0.34 -4.06
N GLY A 81 -17.09 -0.94 -3.81
CA GLY A 81 -18.14 -1.95 -3.63
C GLY A 81 -19.08 -1.60 -2.46
N TYR A 82 -18.51 -1.23 -1.32
CA TYR A 82 -19.28 -0.77 -0.15
C TYR A 82 -20.13 0.46 -0.46
N GLN A 83 -19.58 1.46 -1.16
CA GLN A 83 -20.34 2.65 -1.55
C GLN A 83 -21.51 2.34 -2.49
N SER A 84 -21.32 1.40 -3.43
CA SER A 84 -22.39 0.95 -4.32
C SER A 84 -23.50 0.24 -3.54
N MET A 85 -23.15 -0.67 -2.64
CA MET A 85 -24.12 -1.36 -1.78
C MET A 85 -24.93 -0.39 -0.92
N GLU A 86 -24.28 0.63 -0.36
CA GLU A 86 -24.98 1.66 0.43
C GLU A 86 -25.91 2.53 -0.42
N ALA A 87 -25.55 2.82 -1.67
CA ALA A 87 -26.43 3.51 -2.60
C ALA A 87 -27.68 2.66 -2.92
N ASP A 88 -27.47 1.38 -3.26
CA ASP A 88 -28.55 0.44 -3.58
C ASP A 88 -29.49 0.22 -2.38
N ASN A 89 -28.93 0.05 -1.17
CA ASN A 89 -29.69 -0.08 0.06
C ASN A 89 -30.55 1.17 0.31
N LYS A 90 -29.97 2.35 0.19
CA LYS A 90 -30.69 3.62 0.35
C LYS A 90 -31.82 3.75 -0.67
N ASP A 91 -31.58 3.42 -1.92
CA ASP A 91 -32.60 3.47 -2.97
C ASP A 91 -33.74 2.48 -2.69
N PHE A 92 -33.43 1.27 -2.23
CA PHE A 92 -34.44 0.30 -1.80
C PHE A 92 -35.33 0.84 -0.67
N PHE A 93 -34.73 1.36 0.41
CA PHE A 93 -35.50 1.86 1.56
C PHE A 93 -36.27 3.15 1.28
N THR A 94 -35.78 4.01 0.38
CA THR A 94 -36.47 5.25 0.02
C THR A 94 -37.65 5.04 -0.92
N ASN A 95 -37.64 3.95 -1.71
CA ASN A 95 -38.72 3.60 -2.64
C ASN A 95 -39.72 2.57 -2.07
N LEU A 96 -39.59 2.19 -0.79
CA LEU A 96 -40.61 1.43 -0.09
C LEU A 96 -41.81 2.35 0.23
N HIS A 97 -42.82 2.33 -0.64
CA HIS A 97 -44.14 2.93 -0.41
C HIS A 97 -45.23 1.92 -0.77
#